data_AF-F7XZV9-F1
#
_entry.id   AF-F7XZV9-F1
#
_cell.length_a   1.000
_cell.length_b   1.000
_cell.length_c   1.000
_cell.angle_alpha   90.00
_cell.angle_beta   90.00
_cell.angle_gamma   90.00
#
_symmetry.space_group_name_H-M   'P 1'
#
loop_
_entity.id
_entity.type
_entity.pdbx_description
1 polymer ?
#
loop_
_entity_poly.entity_id
_entity_poly.type
_entity_poly.pdbx_seq_one_letter_code
_entity_poly.pdbx_strand_id
1 'polypeptide(L)'
;MSFLLKPYAVAVYGYNEVQYEAASPAKARAKAWRDFTSAHDCSFHDFLIRSTVRRIPDPPRFGEKVLVSGEVAYLCLPSHNQYTRFAREDSEGVFYSHPADVRPIGEVVPA
;
A
#
# COMPACT_ATOMS: atom_id res chain seq x y z
N MET A 1 -9.57 -14.74 -5.11
CA MET A 1 -10.42 -13.56 -5.23
C MET A 1 -10.56 -12.87 -3.88
N SER A 2 -9.41 -12.42 -3.35
CA SER A 2 -9.35 -11.65 -2.11
C SER A 2 -8.30 -10.56 -2.19
N PHE A 3 -8.51 -9.52 -1.42
CA PHE A 3 -7.54 -8.45 -1.23
C PHE A 3 -6.42 -8.94 -0.31
N LEU A 4 -5.17 -8.92 -0.80
CA LEU A 4 -4.03 -9.52 -0.11
C LEU A 4 -3.33 -8.55 0.85
N LEU A 5 -3.44 -7.25 0.61
CA LEU A 5 -2.63 -6.25 1.28
C LEU A 5 -3.18 -5.91 2.67
N LYS A 6 -2.24 -5.68 3.60
CA LYS A 6 -2.50 -5.18 4.95
C LYS A 6 -1.61 -3.97 5.19
N PRO A 7 -2.07 -3.00 5.99
CA PRO A 7 -1.27 -1.84 6.32
C PRO A 7 -0.32 -2.17 7.47
N TYR A 8 0.94 -1.82 7.29
CA TYR A 8 2.00 -1.98 8.26
C TYR A 8 2.66 -0.64 8.51
N ALA A 9 3.08 -0.43 9.75
CA ALA A 9 3.98 0.65 10.09
C ALA A 9 5.37 0.07 10.33
N VAL A 10 6.37 0.68 9.70
CA VAL A 10 7.79 0.34 9.86
C VAL A 10 8.49 1.56 10.45
N ALA A 11 9.11 1.37 11.61
CA ALA A 11 9.97 2.38 12.22
C ALA A 11 11.43 1.93 12.05
N VAL A 12 12.31 2.88 11.72
CA VAL A 12 13.77 2.69 11.69
C VAL A 12 14.35 3.61 12.74
N TYR A 13 15.26 3.11 13.57
CA TYR A 13 15.87 3.90 14.65
C TYR A 13 16.46 5.22 14.11
N GLY A 14 16.06 6.35 14.73
CA GLY A 14 16.47 7.69 14.32
C GLY A 14 15.58 8.34 13.25
N TYR A 15 14.53 7.67 12.77
CA TYR A 15 13.62 8.16 11.74
C TYR A 15 12.16 8.05 12.17
N ASN A 16 11.30 8.82 11.50
CA ASN A 16 9.86 8.72 11.68
C ASN A 16 9.33 7.37 11.16
N GLU A 17 8.26 6.92 11.79
CA GLU A 17 7.52 5.73 11.35
C GLU A 17 6.87 6.00 9.98
N VAL A 18 6.99 5.05 9.06
CA VAL A 18 6.40 5.13 7.70
C VAL A 18 5.45 3.95 7.49
N GLN A 19 4.36 4.21 6.78
CA GLN A 19 3.32 3.21 6.50
C GLN A 19 3.52 2.55 5.14
N TYR A 20 3.29 1.24 5.08
CA TYR A 20 3.45 0.40 3.90
C TYR A 20 2.31 -0.60 3.77
N GLU A 21 1.82 -0.81 2.55
CA GLU A 21 0.95 -1.94 2.22
C GLU A 21 1.76 -3.13 1.72
N ALA A 22 1.54 -4.28 2.36
CA ALA A 22 2.15 -5.54 1.96
C ALA A 22 1.28 -6.74 2.36
N ALA A 23 1.50 -7.89 1.73
CA ALA A 23 0.82 -9.13 2.12
C ALA A 23 1.30 -9.70 3.47
N SER A 24 2.51 -9.31 3.91
CA SER A 24 3.12 -9.78 5.16
C SER A 24 4.04 -8.73 5.79
N PRO A 25 4.36 -8.84 7.10
CA PRO A 25 5.28 -7.92 7.78
C PRO A 25 6.69 -7.94 7.16
N ALA A 26 7.16 -9.12 6.75
CA ALA A 26 8.46 -9.28 6.11
C ALA A 26 8.52 -8.51 4.77
N LYS A 27 7.45 -8.58 3.97
CA LYS A 27 7.35 -7.83 2.71
C LYS A 27 7.26 -6.31 2.95
N ALA A 28 6.60 -5.87 4.01
CA ALA A 28 6.58 -4.45 4.41
C ALA A 28 7.99 -3.96 4.74
N ARG A 29 8.76 -4.72 5.54
CA ARG A 29 10.17 -4.39 5.84
C ARG A 29 11.05 -4.39 4.61
N ALA A 30 10.86 -5.34 3.69
CA ALA A 30 11.61 -5.36 2.44
C ALA A 30 11.30 -4.15 1.55
N LYS A 31 10.05 -3.66 1.52
CA LYS A 31 9.70 -2.38 0.87
C LYS A 31 10.40 -1.21 1.56
N ALA A 32 10.28 -1.11 2.89
CA ALA A 32 10.91 -0.07 3.66
C ALA A 32 12.43 -0.03 3.53
N TRP A 33 13.09 -1.20 3.42
CA TRP A 33 14.53 -1.27 3.16
C TRP A 33 14.89 -0.69 1.80
N ARG A 34 14.15 -1.02 0.73
CA ARG A 34 14.40 -0.45 -0.62
C ARG A 34 14.31 1.07 -0.59
N ASP A 35 13.28 1.61 0.06
CA ASP A 35 13.09 3.06 0.20
C ASP A 35 14.22 3.66 1.04
N PHE A 36 14.60 3.02 2.15
CA PHE A 36 15.71 3.47 3.00
C PHE A 36 17.05 3.49 2.25
N THR A 37 17.33 2.47 1.44
CA THR A 37 18.57 2.37 0.66
C THR A 37 18.67 3.38 -0.48
N SER A 38 17.57 4.04 -0.85
CA SER A 38 17.61 5.13 -1.84
C SER A 38 18.39 6.35 -1.33
N ALA A 39 18.52 6.50 0.00
CA ALA A 39 19.21 7.63 0.64
C ALA A 39 20.39 7.22 1.53
N HIS A 40 20.51 5.94 1.89
CA HIS A 40 21.53 5.45 2.83
C HIS A 40 22.15 4.14 2.34
N ASP A 41 23.47 4.00 2.48
CA ASP A 41 24.12 2.72 2.25
C ASP A 41 23.94 1.82 3.49
N CYS A 42 23.14 0.76 3.36
CA CYS A 42 22.76 -0.11 4.47
C CYS A 42 22.39 -1.51 3.96
N SER A 43 23.06 -2.54 4.50
CA SER A 43 22.72 -3.92 4.20
C SER A 43 21.32 -4.26 4.72
N PHE A 44 20.66 -5.25 4.10
CA PHE A 44 19.34 -5.69 4.59
C PHE A 44 19.42 -6.20 6.04
N HIS A 45 20.51 -6.90 6.40
CA HIS A 45 20.73 -7.39 7.76
C HIS A 45 20.80 -6.24 8.78
N ASP A 46 21.57 -5.19 8.50
CA ASP A 46 21.71 -4.05 9.41
C ASP A 46 20.41 -3.25 9.52
N PHE A 47 19.69 -3.12 8.40
CA PHE A 47 18.33 -2.57 8.42
C PHE A 47 17.41 -3.40 9.32
N LEU A 48 17.49 -4.73 9.25
CA LEU A 48 16.65 -5.59 10.08
C LEU A 48 16.93 -5.46 11.59
N ILE A 49 18.15 -5.11 11.98
CA ILE A 49 18.50 -4.85 13.38
C ILE A 49 17.92 -3.50 13.84
N ARG A 50 17.91 -2.51 12.96
CA ARG A 50 17.53 -1.12 13.29
C ARG A 50 16.04 -0.83 13.13
N SER A 51 15.29 -1.74 12.52
CA SER A 51 13.88 -1.52 12.20
C SER A 51 12.93 -2.39 13.02
N THR A 52 11.71 -1.89 13.23
CA THR A 52 10.58 -2.66 13.77
C THR A 52 9.43 -2.62 12.77
N VAL A 53 8.51 -3.59 12.85
CA VAL A 53 7.30 -3.62 12.01
C VAL A 53 6.11 -4.03 12.86
N ARG A 54 4.98 -3.36 12.68
CA ARG A 54 3.71 -3.71 13.30
C ARG A 54 2.57 -3.54 12.30
N ARG A 55 1.55 -4.38 12.40
CA ARG A 55 0.30 -4.14 11.67
C ARG A 55 -0.41 -2.95 12.31
N ILE A 56 -0.96 -2.07 11.49
CA ILE A 56 -1.80 -0.95 11.96
C ILE A 56 -3.28 -1.23 11.65
N PRO A 57 -4.21 -0.54 12.34
CA PRO A 57 -5.62 -0.60 11.97
C PRO A 57 -5.82 -0.18 10.52
N ASP A 58 -6.79 -0.80 9.86
CA ASP A 58 -7.15 -0.47 8.49
C ASP A 58 -7.77 0.95 8.48
N PRO A 59 -7.20 1.92 7.74
CA PRO A 59 -7.76 3.26 7.69
C PRO A 59 -9.10 3.28 6.95
N PRO A 60 -9.87 4.39 7.02
CA PRO A 60 -11.15 4.49 6.32
C PRO A 60 -11.05 4.09 4.85
N ARG A 61 -11.99 3.27 4.40
CA ARG A 61 -12.10 2.76 3.03
C ARG A 61 -10.97 1.82 2.56
N PHE A 62 -9.99 1.50 3.40
CA PHE A 62 -8.96 0.52 3.04
C PHE A 62 -9.57 -0.84 2.74
N GLY A 63 -9.23 -1.42 1.59
CA GLY A 63 -9.81 -2.67 1.10
C GLY A 63 -11.23 -2.55 0.55
N GLU A 64 -11.81 -1.34 0.46
CA GLU A 64 -13.08 -1.12 -0.22
C GLU A 64 -12.95 -1.47 -1.71
N LYS A 65 -13.93 -2.22 -2.23
CA LYS A 65 -13.97 -2.58 -3.64
C LYS A 65 -14.48 -1.41 -4.49
N VAL A 66 -13.76 -1.10 -5.54
CA VAL A 66 -14.06 -0.03 -6.51
C VAL A 66 -13.84 -0.52 -7.94
N LEU A 67 -14.32 0.24 -8.91
CA LEU A 67 -13.98 0.09 -10.33
C LEU A 67 -12.91 1.11 -10.69
N VAL A 68 -11.83 0.65 -11.32
CA VAL A 68 -10.80 1.49 -11.92
C VAL A 68 -10.66 1.10 -13.37
N SER A 69 -11.02 2.03 -14.26
CA SER A 69 -11.08 1.82 -15.72
C SER A 69 -11.92 0.59 -16.12
N GLY A 70 -13.06 0.39 -15.46
CA GLY A 70 -13.99 -0.72 -15.74
C GLY A 70 -13.64 -2.06 -15.10
N GLU A 71 -12.48 -2.16 -14.44
CA GLU A 71 -12.04 -3.39 -13.77
C GLU A 71 -12.10 -3.26 -12.24
N VAL A 72 -12.39 -4.37 -11.56
CA VAL A 72 -12.43 -4.42 -10.09
C VAL A 72 -11.05 -4.15 -9.50
N ALA A 73 -11.03 -3.38 -8.42
CA ALA A 73 -9.86 -3.03 -7.64
C ALA A 73 -10.24 -2.81 -6.17
N TYR A 74 -9.22 -2.74 -5.31
CA TYR A 74 -9.36 -2.53 -3.87
C TYR A 74 -8.54 -1.32 -3.45
N LEU A 75 -9.15 -0.40 -2.69
CA LEU A 75 -8.48 0.81 -2.23
C LEU A 75 -7.34 0.49 -1.26
N CYS A 76 -6.20 1.13 -1.46
CA CYS A 76 -5.00 1.02 -0.63
C CYS A 76 -4.87 2.21 0.33
N LEU A 77 -3.70 2.40 0.98
CA LEU A 77 -3.49 3.55 1.87
C LEU A 77 -3.64 4.86 1.08
N PRO A 78 -4.18 5.91 1.72
CA PRO A 78 -4.40 7.19 1.07
C PRO A 78 -3.10 7.82 0.58
N SER A 79 -3.19 8.65 -0.46
CA SER A 79 -2.05 9.35 -1.06
C SER A 79 -2.39 10.78 -1.42
N HIS A 80 -2.10 11.72 -0.50
CA HIS A 80 -2.15 13.19 -0.65
C HIS A 80 -3.25 13.77 -1.57
N ASN A 81 -4.37 13.07 -1.75
CA ASN A 81 -5.49 13.34 -2.67
C ASN A 81 -5.13 13.59 -4.16
N GLN A 82 -3.90 13.34 -4.60
CA GLN A 82 -3.53 13.52 -6.01
C GLN A 82 -3.84 12.27 -6.86
N TYR A 83 -3.75 11.09 -6.24
CA TYR A 83 -3.98 9.81 -6.91
C TYR A 83 -4.69 8.86 -5.96
N THR A 84 -5.56 8.03 -6.51
CA THR A 84 -6.12 6.89 -5.82
C THR A 84 -5.17 5.71 -5.93
N ARG A 85 -4.72 5.20 -4.78
CA ARG A 85 -3.92 3.98 -4.70
C ARG A 85 -4.83 2.77 -4.63
N PHE A 86 -4.57 1.77 -5.45
CA PHE A 86 -5.39 0.57 -5.51
C PHE A 86 -4.56 -0.68 -5.81
N ALA A 87 -5.11 -1.84 -5.47
CA ALA A 87 -4.58 -3.14 -5.88
C ALA A 87 -5.63 -3.90 -6.69
N ARG A 88 -5.16 -4.68 -7.67
CA ARG A 88 -6.02 -5.65 -8.37
C ARG A 88 -6.24 -6.87 -7.50
N GLU A 89 -7.25 -7.64 -7.87
CA GLU A 89 -7.55 -8.91 -7.20
C GLU A 89 -6.37 -9.88 -7.23
N ASP A 90 -6.13 -10.55 -6.09
CA ASP A 90 -5.04 -11.50 -5.90
C ASP A 90 -3.64 -10.92 -6.25
N SER A 91 -3.51 -9.60 -6.33
CA SER A 91 -2.28 -8.88 -6.65
C SER A 91 -1.68 -8.23 -5.41
N GLU A 92 -0.34 -8.20 -5.35
CA GLU A 92 0.42 -7.45 -4.36
C GLU A 92 0.91 -6.08 -4.88
N GLY A 93 0.64 -5.80 -6.14
CA GLY A 93 0.98 -4.52 -6.78
C GLY A 93 0.06 -3.41 -6.31
N VAL A 94 0.66 -2.27 -5.93
CA VAL A 94 -0.08 -1.04 -5.66
C VAL A 94 0.08 -0.13 -6.88
N PHE A 95 -1.04 0.20 -7.49
CA PHE A 95 -1.16 1.04 -8.67
C PHE A 95 -1.77 2.38 -8.30
N TYR A 96 -1.65 3.35 -9.21
CA TYR A 96 -2.17 4.70 -9.06
C TYR A 96 -3.12 4.99 -10.21
N SER A 97 -4.27 5.59 -9.91
CA SER A 97 -5.19 6.14 -10.90
C SER A 97 -5.59 7.56 -10.53
N HIS A 98 -6.01 8.36 -11.49
CA HIS A 98 -6.64 9.63 -11.19
C HIS A 98 -8.00 9.37 -10.49
N PRO A 99 -8.40 10.17 -9.48
CA PRO A 99 -9.66 9.95 -8.76
C PRO A 99 -10.91 9.92 -9.65
N ALA A 100 -10.90 10.64 -10.78
CA ALA A 100 -12.00 10.64 -11.74
C ALA A 100 -12.22 9.29 -12.46
N ASP A 101 -11.21 8.41 -12.47
CA ASP A 101 -11.30 7.08 -13.09
C ASP A 101 -11.82 6.02 -12.12
N VAL A 102 -12.07 6.41 -10.86
CA VAL A 102 -12.45 5.52 -9.76
C VAL A 102 -13.93 5.68 -9.49
N ARG A 103 -14.67 4.57 -9.54
CA ARG A 103 -16.12 4.55 -9.33
C ARG A 103 -16.52 3.50 -8.29
N PRO A 104 -17.62 3.70 -7.54
CA PRO A 104 -18.19 2.64 -6.72
C PRO A 104 -18.60 1.43 -7.56
N ILE A 105 -18.53 0.23 -6.97
CA ILE A 105 -19.12 -0.96 -7.60
C ILE A 105 -20.64 -0.78 -7.70
N GLY A 106 -21.18 -1.01 -8.91
CA GLY A 106 -22.61 -0.90 -9.20
C GLY A 106 -23.02 0.38 -9.94
N GLU A 107 -22.09 1.33 -10.12
CA GLU A 107 -22.32 2.48 -10.99
C GLU A 107 -22.20 2.05 -12.47
N VAL A 108 -23.31 2.09 -13.19
CA VAL A 108 -23.37 1.71 -14.62
C VAL A 108 -22.72 2.82 -15.45
N VAL A 109 -21.76 2.45 -16.30
CA VAL A 109 -21.18 3.39 -17.27
C VAL A 109 -22.19 3.59 -18.40
N PRO A 110 -22.69 4.81 -18.66
CA PRO A 110 -23.42 5.06 -19.90
C PRO A 110 -22.46 4.82 -21.07
N ALA A 111 -22.91 3.98 -22.01
CA ALA A 111 -22.17 3.59 -23.21
C ALA A 111 -21.78 4.79 -24.08
#